data_AF-A0A0A3W3H5-F1
#
_entry.id   AF-A0A0A3W3H5-F1
#
_cell.length_a   1.000
_cell.length_b   1.000
_cell.length_c   1.000
_cell.angle_alpha   90.00
_cell.angle_beta   90.00
_cell.angle_gamma   90.00
#
_symmetry.space_group_name_H-M   'P 1'
#
loop_
_entity.id
_entity.type
_entity.pdbx_description
1 polymer ?
#
loop_
_entity_poly.entity_id
_entity_poly.type
_entity_poly.pdbx_seq_one_letter_code
_entity_poly.pdbx_strand_id
1 'polypeptide(L)'
;MLLNPFSEYGKEFVPQEIEALLQGGYGSKLESYEYQEQIEVLLGQPAEYPHEMVDQLCILLKTKPEVKTAYLAQMHDQKRDQEPTLLIGFETEQALDHESFQRLKNQIGHVAYDSLIRKRMVDLIHLDHAEATSALQHYLREETEAFYVRTDAKKKGFFARLFS
;
A
#
# COMPACT_ATOMS: atom_id res chain seq x y z
N MET A 1 -15.35 -43.41 8.18
CA MET A 1 -16.69 -42.97 7.75
C MET A 1 -17.23 -42.00 8.79
N LEU A 2 -17.82 -40.88 8.33
CA LEU A 2 -18.44 -39.74 9.06
C LEU A 2 -17.47 -38.85 9.89
N LEU A 3 -17.60 -37.51 9.98
CA LEU A 3 -18.63 -36.53 9.56
C LEU A 3 -17.94 -35.15 9.37
N ASN A 4 -18.39 -34.31 8.42
CA ASN A 4 -18.02 -32.88 8.33
C ASN A 4 -18.91 -32.07 9.31
N PRO A 5 -18.40 -31.23 10.24
CA PRO A 5 -18.77 -29.80 10.22
C PRO A 5 -17.85 -28.79 10.99
N PHE A 6 -17.59 -27.65 10.35
CA PHE A 6 -17.18 -26.32 10.85
C PHE A 6 -17.29 -25.99 12.36
N SER A 7 -16.23 -25.31 12.86
CA SER A 7 -16.14 -24.38 14.02
C SER A 7 -15.24 -24.85 15.17
N GLU A 8 -13.94 -24.51 15.12
CA GLU A 8 -13.08 -24.51 16.31
C GLU A 8 -12.13 -23.31 16.31
N TYR A 9 -12.64 -22.14 16.70
CA TYR A 9 -11.99 -21.35 17.76
C TYR A 9 -13.09 -20.61 18.50
N GLY A 10 -13.49 -21.15 19.65
CA GLY A 10 -14.45 -20.52 20.53
C GLY A 10 -13.95 -19.15 20.95
N LYS A 11 -14.72 -18.10 20.64
CA LYS A 11 -14.58 -16.82 21.31
C LYS A 11 -15.11 -17.05 22.73
N GLU A 12 -14.20 -17.29 23.67
CA GLU A 12 -14.53 -17.33 25.09
C GLU A 12 -15.13 -15.97 25.45
N PHE A 13 -16.41 -15.96 25.83
CA PHE A 13 -17.02 -14.79 26.42
C PHE A 13 -16.36 -14.57 27.78
N VAL A 14 -15.66 -13.46 27.94
CA VAL A 14 -15.13 -13.07 29.25
C VAL A 14 -16.31 -12.63 30.13
N PRO A 15 -16.42 -13.08 31.40
CA PRO A 15 -17.57 -12.80 32.25
C PRO A 15 -17.93 -11.30 32.40
N GLN A 16 -16.97 -10.40 32.15
CA GLN A 16 -17.19 -8.95 32.12
C GLN A 16 -18.13 -8.48 30.99
N GLU A 17 -18.35 -9.26 29.93
CA GLU A 17 -19.30 -8.94 28.86
C GLU A 17 -20.77 -9.24 29.23
N ILE A 18 -21.02 -10.08 30.25
CA ILE A 18 -22.39 -10.43 30.65
C ILE A 18 -23.02 -9.33 31.53
N GLU A 19 -22.21 -8.70 32.39
CA GLU A 19 -22.71 -7.64 33.28
C GLU A 19 -23.16 -6.39 32.52
N ALA A 20 -22.51 -6.08 31.39
CA ALA A 20 -22.87 -4.96 30.52
C ALA A 20 -24.23 -5.15 29.83
N LEU A 21 -24.64 -6.39 29.54
CA LEU A 21 -25.92 -6.70 28.90
C LEU A 21 -27.11 -6.69 29.89
N LEU A 22 -26.86 -6.96 31.18
CA LEU A 22 -27.93 -7.06 32.19
C LEU A 22 -28.28 -5.71 32.85
N GLN A 23 -27.47 -4.66 32.69
CA GLN A 23 -27.63 -3.40 33.45
C GLN A 23 -28.10 -2.18 32.63
N GLY A 24 -28.66 -2.36 31.43
CA GLY A 24 -29.48 -1.33 30.76
C GLY A 24 -28.85 0.06 30.61
N GLY A 25 -27.52 0.15 30.50
CA GLY A 25 -26.79 1.41 30.40
C GLY A 25 -26.60 1.86 28.95
N TYR A 26 -27.22 2.98 28.58
CA TYR A 26 -26.94 3.68 27.34
C TYR A 26 -25.52 4.29 27.37
N GLY A 27 -24.70 3.96 26.38
CA GLY A 27 -23.37 4.56 26.15
C GLY A 27 -22.35 3.49 25.78
N SER A 28 -22.18 3.12 24.52
CA SER A 28 -21.47 3.93 23.54
C SER A 28 -21.88 3.48 22.14
N LYS A 29 -22.11 4.47 21.28
CA LYS A 29 -22.81 4.34 20.01
C LYS A 29 -21.83 3.80 18.96
N LEU A 30 -22.24 2.67 18.37
CA LEU A 30 -21.76 2.07 17.12
C LEU A 30 -20.37 1.45 17.17
N GLU A 31 -20.35 0.16 17.51
CA GLU A 31 -19.52 -0.78 16.76
C GLU A 31 -19.85 -0.57 15.27
N SER A 32 -18.95 0.08 14.55
CA SER A 32 -18.92 -0.01 13.10
C SER A 32 -18.57 -1.44 12.75
N TYR A 33 -19.61 -2.27 12.64
CA TYR A 33 -19.61 -3.41 11.73
C TYR A 33 -19.44 -2.84 10.32
N GLU A 34 -18.20 -2.54 9.93
CA GLU A 34 -17.87 -2.56 8.52
C GLU A 34 -17.56 -4.02 8.19
N TYR A 35 -18.59 -4.70 7.69
CA TYR A 35 -18.45 -5.77 6.72
C TYR A 35 -17.51 -5.26 5.62
N GLN A 36 -16.21 -5.35 5.82
CA GLN A 36 -15.28 -5.34 4.70
C GLN A 36 -15.40 -6.73 4.11
N GLU A 37 -16.14 -6.84 3.01
CA GLU A 37 -15.98 -7.95 2.08
C GLU A 37 -14.49 -8.28 2.02
N GLN A 38 -14.12 -9.48 2.47
CA GLN A 38 -12.77 -9.99 2.32
C GLN A 38 -12.53 -10.15 0.81
N ILE A 39 -12.12 -9.06 0.16
CA ILE A 39 -11.48 -9.16 -1.13
C ILE A 39 -10.11 -9.75 -0.82
N GLU A 40 -9.99 -11.07 -1.00
CA GLU A 40 -8.71 -11.77 -0.99
C GLU A 40 -7.90 -11.30 -2.20
N VAL A 41 -7.32 -10.11 -2.10
CA VAL A 41 -6.30 -9.63 -3.04
C VAL A 41 -4.97 -10.25 -2.66
N LEU A 42 -4.28 -10.82 -3.63
CA LEU A 42 -2.93 -11.33 -3.44
C LEU A 42 -1.95 -10.20 -3.70
N LEU A 43 -1.11 -9.89 -2.70
CA LEU A 43 -0.03 -8.92 -2.80
C LEU A 43 1.31 -9.64 -2.88
N GLY A 44 2.22 -9.11 -3.68
CA GLY A 44 3.55 -9.69 -3.82
C GLY A 44 4.51 -8.81 -4.61
N GLN A 45 5.75 -9.30 -4.73
CA GLN A 45 6.72 -8.74 -5.66
C GLN A 45 6.36 -9.12 -7.10
N PRO A 46 6.65 -8.27 -8.11
CA PRO A 46 6.46 -8.62 -9.50
C PRO A 46 7.20 -9.92 -9.87
N ALA A 47 6.51 -10.86 -10.51
CA ALA A 47 7.13 -12.10 -10.98
C ALA A 47 8.31 -11.85 -11.94
N GLU A 48 8.18 -10.81 -12.79
CA GLU A 48 9.24 -10.26 -13.61
C GLU A 48 9.44 -8.79 -13.24
N TYR A 49 10.59 -8.45 -12.67
CA TYR A 49 10.86 -7.08 -12.22
C TYR A 49 11.11 -6.15 -13.43
N PRO A 50 10.32 -5.07 -13.61
CA PRO A 50 10.40 -4.18 -14.77
C PRO A 50 11.51 -3.13 -14.59
N HIS A 51 12.77 -3.56 -14.71
CA HIS A 51 13.95 -2.72 -14.47
C HIS A 51 13.95 -1.40 -15.24
N GLU A 52 13.64 -1.43 -16.55
CA GLU A 52 13.59 -0.21 -17.38
C GLU A 52 12.54 0.79 -16.87
N MET A 53 11.35 0.31 -16.48
CA MET A 53 10.30 1.15 -15.90
C MET A 53 10.77 1.80 -14.60
N VAL A 54 11.41 1.03 -13.73
CA VAL A 54 11.92 1.52 -12.43
C VAL A 54 13.02 2.56 -12.63
N ASP A 55 13.94 2.34 -13.57
CA ASP A 55 15.00 3.30 -13.88
C ASP A 55 14.45 4.63 -14.39
N GLN A 56 13.47 4.59 -15.31
CA GLN A 56 12.83 5.80 -15.83
C GLN A 56 12.00 6.52 -14.76
N LEU A 57 11.30 5.79 -13.90
CA LEU A 57 10.60 6.36 -12.75
C LEU A 57 11.58 7.02 -11.78
N CYS A 58 12.71 6.40 -11.48
CA CYS A 58 13.76 7.00 -10.65
C CYS A 58 14.29 8.31 -11.24
N ILE A 59 14.44 8.41 -12.56
CA ILE A 59 14.83 9.66 -13.24
C ILE A 59 13.74 10.71 -13.08
N LEU A 60 12.48 10.36 -13.31
CA LEU A 60 11.34 11.27 -13.12
C LEU A 60 11.27 11.76 -11.68
N LEU A 61 11.28 10.85 -10.69
CA LEU A 61 11.04 11.17 -9.28
C LEU A 61 12.15 12.05 -8.67
N LYS A 62 13.39 11.97 -9.18
CA LYS A 62 14.45 12.92 -8.82
C LYS A 62 14.09 14.39 -9.16
N THR A 63 13.21 14.62 -10.12
CA THR A 63 12.72 15.95 -10.50
C THR A 63 11.47 16.39 -9.72
N LYS A 64 10.94 15.50 -8.85
CA LYS A 64 9.71 15.69 -8.08
C LYS A 64 10.05 15.78 -6.59
N PRO A 65 10.49 16.94 -6.09
CA PRO A 65 10.84 17.11 -4.68
C PRO A 65 9.68 16.77 -3.75
N GLU A 66 8.44 16.85 -4.22
CA GLU A 66 7.25 16.46 -3.47
C GLU A 66 7.18 14.97 -3.14
N VAL A 67 7.79 14.08 -3.93
CA VAL A 67 7.78 12.63 -3.69
C VAL A 67 8.91 12.24 -2.74
N LYS A 68 8.53 11.62 -1.62
CA LYS A 68 9.44 11.17 -0.58
C LYS A 68 9.93 9.74 -0.82
N THR A 69 9.00 8.84 -1.10
CA THR A 69 9.26 7.41 -1.24
C THR A 69 8.35 6.82 -2.32
N ALA A 70 8.82 5.81 -3.04
CA ALA A 70 7.97 5.02 -3.93
C ALA A 70 8.33 3.53 -3.89
N TYR A 71 7.30 2.71 -4.08
CA TYR A 71 7.31 1.26 -3.93
C TYR A 71 6.69 0.61 -5.16
N LEU A 72 7.14 -0.60 -5.49
CA LEU A 72 6.62 -1.40 -6.58
C LEU A 72 6.16 -2.75 -6.05
N ALA A 73 4.95 -3.14 -6.43
CA ALA A 73 4.37 -4.43 -6.12
C ALA A 73 3.57 -4.96 -7.32
N GLN A 74 3.04 -6.16 -7.16
CA GLN A 74 1.94 -6.67 -7.95
C GLN A 74 0.74 -6.96 -7.05
N MET A 75 -0.46 -6.77 -7.59
CA MET A 75 -1.72 -7.07 -6.95
C MET A 75 -2.54 -7.97 -7.87
N HIS A 76 -3.11 -9.05 -7.33
CA HIS A 76 -4.04 -9.91 -8.06
C HIS A 76 -5.36 -9.99 -7.31
N ASP A 77 -6.38 -9.32 -7.83
CA ASP A 77 -7.76 -9.61 -7.46
C ASP A 77 -8.26 -10.75 -8.33
N GLN A 78 -8.38 -11.95 -7.78
CA GLN A 78 -8.77 -13.14 -8.55
C GLN A 78 -10.22 -13.09 -9.08
N LYS A 79 -11.06 -12.21 -8.53
CA LYS A 79 -12.44 -12.01 -8.99
C LYS A 79 -12.53 -11.02 -10.15
N ARG A 80 -11.57 -10.08 -10.22
CA ARG A 80 -11.56 -8.97 -11.18
C ARG A 80 -10.57 -9.17 -12.31
N ASP A 81 -9.39 -9.69 -12.01
CA ASP A 81 -8.22 -9.67 -12.89
C ASP A 81 -7.88 -11.07 -13.40
N GLN A 82 -7.62 -11.17 -14.71
CA GLN A 82 -7.12 -12.39 -15.33
C GLN A 82 -5.66 -12.68 -14.96
N GLU A 83 -4.87 -11.63 -14.72
CA GLU A 83 -3.45 -11.70 -14.35
C GLU A 83 -3.12 -10.66 -13.27
N PRO A 84 -2.10 -10.90 -12.42
CA PRO A 84 -1.64 -9.91 -11.44
C PRO A 84 -1.24 -8.60 -12.12
N THR A 85 -1.72 -7.46 -11.63
CA THR A 85 -1.44 -6.11 -12.16
C THR A 85 -0.30 -5.44 -11.41
N LEU A 86 0.55 -4.69 -12.11
CA LEU A 86 1.61 -3.90 -11.47
C LEU A 86 1.01 -2.74 -10.70
N LEU A 87 1.54 -2.47 -9.52
CA LEU A 87 1.09 -1.41 -8.63
C LEU A 87 2.28 -0.56 -8.20
N ILE A 88 2.17 0.75 -8.39
CA ILE A 88 3.11 1.74 -7.87
C ILE A 88 2.45 2.48 -6.72
N GLY A 89 3.04 2.37 -5.53
CA GLY A 89 2.70 3.20 -4.38
C GLY A 89 3.69 4.34 -4.25
N PHE A 90 3.21 5.56 -3.97
CA PHE A 90 4.10 6.69 -3.70
C PHE A 90 3.61 7.54 -2.52
N GLU A 91 4.58 8.09 -1.79
CA GLU A 91 4.37 9.00 -0.66
C GLU A 91 4.82 10.40 -1.03
N THR A 92 4.04 11.40 -0.64
CA THR A 92 4.43 12.80 -0.75
C THR A 92 4.83 13.35 0.61
N GLU A 93 5.86 14.20 0.66
CA GLU A 93 6.32 14.82 1.93
C GLU A 93 5.24 15.70 2.56
N GLN A 94 4.46 16.37 1.71
CA GLN A 94 3.40 17.29 2.09
C GLN A 94 2.17 17.04 1.23
N ALA A 95 1.02 17.50 1.73
CA ALA A 95 -0.20 17.54 0.93
C ALA A 95 0.02 18.45 -0.29
N LEU A 96 -0.42 17.98 -1.44
CA LEU A 96 -0.43 18.74 -2.69
C LEU A 96 -1.83 19.27 -2.94
N ASP A 97 -1.92 20.42 -3.62
CA ASP A 97 -3.20 20.81 -4.20
C ASP A 97 -3.66 19.80 -5.26
N HIS A 98 -4.95 19.77 -5.52
CA HIS A 98 -5.56 18.79 -6.44
C HIS A 98 -4.91 18.82 -7.83
N GLU A 99 -4.62 20.00 -8.38
CA GLU A 99 -4.07 20.11 -9.72
C GLU A 99 -2.64 19.57 -9.78
N SER A 100 -1.78 19.97 -8.85
CA SER A 100 -0.40 19.46 -8.75
C SER A 100 -0.37 17.95 -8.53
N PHE A 101 -1.25 17.42 -7.69
CA PHE A 101 -1.38 15.99 -7.46
C PHE A 101 -1.78 15.22 -8.71
N GLN A 102 -2.78 15.71 -9.45
CA GLN A 102 -3.22 15.08 -10.69
C GLN A 102 -2.12 15.12 -11.77
N ARG A 103 -1.38 16.23 -11.88
CA ARG A 103 -0.22 16.33 -12.80
C ARG A 103 0.86 15.31 -12.43
N LEU A 104 1.21 15.20 -11.15
CA LEU A 104 2.18 14.23 -10.66
C LEU A 104 1.77 12.79 -10.99
N LYS A 105 0.52 12.40 -10.64
CA LYS A 105 -0.02 11.07 -10.95
C LYS A 105 0.02 10.78 -12.45
N ASN A 106 -0.38 11.72 -13.29
CA ASN A 106 -0.36 11.55 -14.74
C ASN A 106 1.06 11.37 -15.28
N GLN A 107 2.03 12.12 -14.76
CA GLN A 107 3.43 11.99 -15.16
C GLN A 107 4.02 10.63 -14.77
N ILE A 108 3.76 10.18 -13.53
CA ILE A 108 4.19 8.84 -13.07
C ILE A 108 3.56 7.76 -13.94
N GLY A 109 2.24 7.83 -14.17
CA GLY A 109 1.51 6.83 -14.96
C GLY A 109 1.98 6.77 -16.41
N HIS A 110 2.21 7.94 -17.02
CA HIS A 110 2.71 8.01 -18.38
C HIS A 110 4.12 7.41 -18.52
N VAL A 111 5.06 7.80 -17.65
CA VAL A 111 6.42 7.23 -17.66
C VAL A 111 6.39 5.73 -17.36
N ALA A 112 5.57 5.28 -16.42
CA ALA A 112 5.43 3.85 -16.11
C ALA A 112 4.96 3.07 -17.35
N TYR A 113 3.86 3.50 -17.97
CA TYR A 113 3.31 2.83 -19.14
C TYR A 113 4.26 2.86 -20.34
N ASP A 114 4.89 4.01 -20.63
CA ASP A 114 5.76 4.19 -21.79
C ASP A 114 7.06 3.38 -21.67
N SER A 115 7.55 3.16 -20.46
CA SER A 115 8.80 2.42 -20.19
C SER A 115 8.62 0.90 -20.15
N LEU A 116 7.37 0.40 -20.16
CA LEU A 116 7.13 -1.04 -20.22
C LEU A 116 7.37 -1.59 -21.63
N ILE A 117 8.19 -2.64 -21.71
CA ILE A 117 8.44 -3.41 -22.94
C ILE A 117 7.12 -4.01 -23.46
N ARG A 118 6.33 -4.63 -22.56
CA ARG A 118 4.99 -5.14 -22.85
C ARG A 118 3.96 -4.21 -22.24
N LYS A 119 3.19 -3.54 -23.08
CA LYS A 119 2.17 -2.59 -22.63
C LYS A 119 1.09 -3.31 -21.83
N ARG A 120 0.90 -2.87 -20.59
CA ARG A 120 -0.10 -3.36 -19.64
C ARG A 120 -0.51 -2.23 -18.70
N MET A 121 -1.64 -2.39 -18.04
CA MET A 121 -2.07 -1.42 -17.02
C MET A 121 -1.11 -1.45 -15.82
N VAL A 122 -0.92 -0.27 -15.23
CA VAL A 122 -0.17 -0.06 -14.00
C VAL A 122 -1.04 0.77 -13.08
N ASP A 123 -1.37 0.21 -11.92
CA ASP A 123 -2.16 0.89 -10.91
C ASP A 123 -1.28 1.87 -10.12
N LEU A 124 -1.88 3.00 -9.74
CA LEU A 124 -1.22 4.05 -8.96
C LEU A 124 -2.01 4.36 -7.71
N ILE A 125 -1.34 4.20 -6.56
CA ILE A 125 -1.90 4.59 -5.27
C ILE A 125 -1.00 5.61 -4.58
N HIS A 126 -1.66 6.58 -3.98
CA HIS A 126 -1.01 7.54 -3.09
C HIS A 126 -1.15 7.01 -1.67
N LEU A 127 -0.02 6.92 -0.98
CA LEU A 127 0.08 6.44 0.38
C LEU A 127 -0.02 7.64 1.32
N ASP A 128 -1.24 8.13 1.56
CA ASP A 128 -1.49 9.19 2.55
C ASP A 128 -1.27 8.65 3.98
N HIS A 129 -0.93 9.53 4.91
CA HIS A 129 -0.83 9.23 6.34
C HIS A 129 -2.17 9.36 7.08
N ALA A 130 -3.18 9.97 6.47
CA ALA A 130 -4.41 10.38 7.18
C ALA A 130 -5.52 9.29 7.27
N GLU A 131 -5.48 8.23 6.46
CA GLU A 131 -6.53 7.21 6.44
C GLU A 131 -6.05 5.88 7.06
N ALA A 132 -7.01 5.08 7.57
CA ALA A 132 -6.77 3.77 8.15
C ALA A 132 -5.87 2.93 7.23
N THR A 133 -4.76 2.43 7.77
CA THR A 133 -3.75 1.67 7.01
C THR A 133 -4.37 0.40 6.43
N SER A 134 -4.79 0.45 5.16
CA SER A 134 -5.22 -0.77 4.47
C SER A 134 -4.08 -1.79 4.45
N ALA A 135 -4.41 -3.09 4.35
CA ALA A 135 -3.41 -4.16 4.22
C ALA A 135 -2.41 -3.88 3.08
N LEU A 136 -2.87 -3.23 2.01
CA LEU A 136 -2.03 -2.82 0.90
C LEU A 136 -1.01 -1.74 1.27
N GLN A 137 -1.42 -0.73 2.05
CA GLN A 137 -0.49 0.30 2.54
C GLN A 137 0.54 -0.30 3.50
N HIS A 138 0.11 -1.23 4.37
CA HIS A 138 1.02 -1.94 5.28
C HIS A 138 2.07 -2.73 4.50
N TYR A 139 1.64 -3.56 3.55
CA TYR A 139 2.53 -4.36 2.71
C TYR A 139 3.58 -3.50 1.99
N LEU A 140 3.17 -2.36 1.44
CA LEU A 140 4.11 -1.47 0.75
C LEU A 140 5.10 -0.79 1.69
N ARG A 141 4.69 -0.37 2.89
CA ARG A 141 5.57 0.36 3.82
C ARG A 141 6.49 -0.57 4.62
N GLU A 142 5.98 -1.71 5.05
CA GLU A 142 6.65 -2.56 6.05
C GLU A 142 7.27 -3.83 5.45
N GLU A 143 6.77 -4.30 4.30
CA GLU A 143 7.16 -5.59 3.71
C GLU A 143 7.78 -5.47 2.31
N THR A 144 7.86 -4.25 1.77
CA THR A 144 8.39 -3.98 0.42
C THR A 144 9.55 -2.98 0.49
N GLU A 145 10.66 -3.31 -0.18
CA GLU A 145 11.76 -2.35 -0.34
C GLU A 145 11.35 -1.24 -1.33
N ALA A 146 11.55 0.01 -0.91
CA ALA A 146 11.31 1.16 -1.76
C ALA A 146 12.30 1.16 -2.94
N PHE A 147 11.79 1.25 -4.18
CA PHE A 147 12.67 1.43 -5.34
C PHE A 147 13.20 2.87 -5.42
N TYR A 148 12.54 3.81 -4.75
CA TYR A 148 12.96 5.20 -4.69
C TYR A 148 12.77 5.76 -3.28
N VAL A 149 13.83 6.37 -2.75
CA VAL A 149 13.79 7.22 -1.55
C VAL A 149 14.49 8.53 -1.89
N ARG A 150 13.82 9.66 -1.66
CA ARG A 150 14.41 10.97 -1.88
C ARG A 150 15.65 11.12 -1.00
N THR A 151 16.81 11.27 -1.62
CA THR A 151 18.05 11.55 -0.88
C THR A 151 18.15 13.04 -0.63
N ASP A 152 17.87 13.49 0.60
CA ASP A 152 18.09 14.88 0.97
C ASP A 152 19.59 15.20 0.86
N ALA A 153 19.93 16.20 0.05
CA ALA A 153 21.32 16.59 -0.24
C ALA A 153 22.16 16.93 1.01
N LYS A 154 21.53 17.10 2.18
CA LYS A 154 22.19 17.42 3.46
C LYS A 154 22.92 16.24 4.12
N LYS A 155 22.71 14.98 3.70
CA LYS A 155 23.34 13.80 4.34
C LYS A 155 24.62 13.27 3.67
N LYS A 156 25.16 13.93 2.63
CA LYS A 156 26.43 13.51 2.01
C LYS A 156 27.67 13.65 2.92
N GLY A 157 27.56 14.35 4.06
CA GLY A 157 28.68 14.56 5.00
C GLY A 157 28.83 13.55 6.13
N PHE A 158 27.85 12.67 6.39
CA PHE A 158 27.85 11.84 7.62
C PHE A 158 28.29 10.38 7.40
N PHE A 159 28.21 9.85 6.18
CA PHE A 159 28.55 8.45 5.88
C PHE A 159 30.02 8.22 5.47
N ALA A 160 30.81 9.29 5.27
CA ALA A 160 32.23 9.18 4.90
C ALA A 160 33.18 8.88 6.09
N ARG A 161 32.65 8.64 7.29
CA ARG A 161 33.46 8.51 8.53
C ARG A 161 33.33 7.17 9.26
N LEU A 162 32.64 6.19 8.67
CA LEU A 162 32.45 4.85 9.28
C LEU A 162 33.30 3.75 8.61
N PHE A 163 34.17 4.09 7.66
CA PHE A 163 35.13 3.16 7.06
C PHE A 163 36.54 3.75 6.98
N SER A 164 37.03 4.31 8.09
CA SER A 164 38.46 4.63 8.25
C SER A 164 38.94 4.32 9.65
#